data_AF-A0A969FMS0-F1
#
_entry.id   AF-A0A969FMS0-F1
#
_cell.length_a   1.000
_cell.length_b   1.000
_cell.length_c   1.000
_cell.angle_alpha   90.00
_cell.angle_beta   90.00
_cell.angle_gamma   90.00
#
_symmetry.space_group_name_H-M   'P 1'
#
loop_
_entity.id
_entity.type
_entity.pdbx_description
1 polymer ?
#
loop_
_entity_poly.entity_id
_entity_poly.type
_entity_poly.pdbx_seq_one_letter_code
_entity_poly.pdbx_strand_id
1 'polypeptide(L)'
;MQPTRRAFSLALALSLALSLAGAAREKETWRYEGVSRVVAIGDVHGAFDELTSVLRGVGLIDDQLTWSGGSTHLVMLGDLVDRGPRSIDVLELLIALQPQAKKAGGRVHVVLGNHEAMLLTRDLRYVTEADYPALHRRRTRGGSPGGMERAQGTSVLSREETSPRRAHFDALYPPGFFGHLRALSAEGRYGSWLLDQRIAVVIDETLFIHGGLSPVLLEVPPDRLNERAQSELRDFASRRERLERAGVIAPETPFAEAHALLEDRLLLGKWNAIQHEDLPCPEDVTHTLECPGDR
;
A
#
# COMPACT_ATOMS: atom_id res chain seq x y z
N MET A 1 24.71 -59.81 -10.93
CA MET A 1 24.66 -58.41 -11.43
C MET A 1 23.23 -58.20 -11.94
N GLN A 2 22.35 -57.35 -11.43
CA GLN A 2 22.47 -55.99 -10.91
C GLN A 2 21.39 -55.73 -9.83
N PRO A 3 21.72 -55.05 -8.70
CA PRO A 3 20.69 -54.44 -7.88
C PRO A 3 21.04 -52.97 -7.57
N THR A 4 20.92 -52.03 -8.52
CA THR A 4 21.25 -50.62 -8.20
C THR A 4 20.44 -49.55 -8.94
N ARG A 5 19.34 -49.88 -9.63
CA ARG A 5 18.56 -48.86 -10.36
C ARG A 5 17.28 -48.36 -9.67
N ARG A 6 16.77 -49.03 -8.63
CA ARG A 6 15.53 -48.60 -7.95
C ARG A 6 15.76 -47.65 -6.75
N ALA A 7 16.94 -47.69 -6.12
CA ALA A 7 17.23 -46.86 -4.95
C ALA A 7 17.53 -45.39 -5.32
N PHE A 8 18.14 -45.14 -6.49
CA PHE A 8 18.48 -43.79 -6.94
C PHE A 8 17.25 -42.96 -7.37
N SER A 9 16.23 -43.60 -7.94
CA SER A 9 15.01 -42.91 -8.38
C SER A 9 14.13 -42.45 -7.21
N LEU A 10 14.13 -43.17 -6.08
CA LEU A 10 13.38 -42.76 -4.88
C LEU A 10 14.07 -41.59 -4.15
N ALA A 11 15.40 -41.57 -4.09
CA ALA A 11 16.15 -40.50 -3.44
C ALA A 11 16.05 -39.16 -4.19
N LEU A 12 15.99 -39.18 -5.53
CA LEU A 12 15.80 -37.99 -6.36
C LEU A 12 14.34 -37.48 -6.30
N ALA A 13 13.35 -38.38 -6.23
CA ALA A 13 11.95 -38.00 -6.06
C ALA A 13 11.67 -37.39 -4.68
N LEU A 14 12.34 -37.87 -3.62
CA LEU A 14 12.20 -37.33 -2.26
C LEU A 14 12.88 -35.97 -2.10
N SER A 15 14.01 -35.72 -2.79
CA SER A 15 14.69 -34.41 -2.78
C SER A 15 14.00 -33.36 -3.66
N LEU A 16 13.31 -33.77 -4.72
CA LEU A 16 12.47 -32.87 -5.52
C LEU A 16 11.13 -32.56 -4.83
N ALA A 17 10.57 -33.50 -4.06
CA ALA A 17 9.36 -33.27 -3.26
C ALA A 17 9.58 -32.32 -2.07
N LEU A 18 10.79 -32.29 -1.49
CA LEU A 18 11.14 -31.31 -0.46
C LEU A 18 11.39 -29.89 -0.99
N SER A 19 11.57 -29.71 -2.32
CA SER A 19 11.76 -28.40 -2.94
C SER A 19 10.46 -27.76 -3.45
N LEU A 20 9.35 -28.53 -3.45
CA LEU A 20 8.02 -28.09 -3.89
C LEU A 20 7.00 -27.95 -2.76
N ALA A 21 7.41 -28.20 -1.51
CA ALA A 21 6.75 -27.61 -0.36
C ALA A 21 7.06 -26.11 -0.39
N GLY A 22 6.35 -25.39 -1.27
CA GLY A 22 6.34 -23.93 -1.27
C GLY A 22 6.17 -23.51 0.17
N ALA A 23 7.08 -22.65 0.65
CA ALA A 23 7.00 -22.08 1.97
C ALA A 23 5.57 -21.52 2.11
N ALA A 24 4.71 -22.29 2.79
CA ALA A 24 3.39 -21.81 3.13
C ALA A 24 3.68 -20.55 3.92
N ARG A 25 3.31 -19.40 3.35
CA ARG A 25 3.53 -18.11 3.98
C ARG A 25 2.83 -18.23 5.32
N GLU A 26 3.62 -18.38 6.38
CA GLU A 26 3.11 -18.55 7.73
C GLU A 26 2.18 -17.36 7.96
N LYS A 27 0.87 -17.64 8.01
CA LYS A 27 -0.16 -16.61 8.12
C LYS A 27 0.16 -15.93 9.44
N GLU A 28 0.61 -14.68 9.38
CA GLU A 28 0.93 -13.95 10.61
C GLU A 28 -0.26 -14.03 11.55
N THR A 29 0.01 -14.25 12.83
CA THR A 29 -1.04 -14.37 13.83
C THR A 29 -1.54 -12.98 14.20
N TRP A 30 -2.73 -12.90 14.78
CA TRP A 30 -3.27 -11.67 15.37
C TRP A 30 -3.04 -11.62 16.88
N ARG A 31 -2.54 -12.72 17.47
CA ARG A 31 -2.28 -12.88 18.91
C ARG A 31 -0.84 -13.31 19.14
N TYR A 32 -0.22 -12.71 20.14
CA TYR A 32 1.15 -12.99 20.59
C TYR A 32 1.18 -13.03 22.12
N GLU A 33 2.01 -13.90 22.69
CA GLU A 33 2.12 -14.10 24.14
C GLU A 33 3.59 -14.17 24.56
N GLY A 34 3.88 -13.79 25.81
CA GLY A 34 5.23 -13.83 26.38
C GLY A 34 6.14 -12.74 25.83
N VAL A 35 5.59 -11.59 25.43
CA VAL A 35 6.37 -10.53 24.79
C VAL A 35 7.02 -9.63 25.84
N SER A 36 8.34 -9.75 25.97
CA SER A 36 9.10 -9.03 27.01
C SER A 36 9.06 -7.50 26.91
N ARG A 37 8.94 -6.95 25.70
CA ARG A 37 8.90 -5.49 25.47
C ARG A 37 8.02 -5.19 24.26
N VAL A 38 7.07 -4.28 24.48
CA VAL A 38 6.22 -3.71 23.45
C VAL A 38 6.48 -2.20 23.39
N VAL A 39 6.61 -1.66 22.19
CA VAL A 39 6.62 -0.22 21.93
C VAL A 39 5.48 0.08 20.97
N ALA A 40 4.55 0.94 21.37
CA ALA A 40 3.44 1.38 20.52
C ALA A 40 3.64 2.83 20.09
N ILE A 41 3.43 3.13 18.82
CA ILE A 41 3.51 4.47 18.23
C ILE A 41 2.18 4.77 17.54
N GLY A 42 1.62 5.94 17.85
CA GLY A 42 0.39 6.46 17.24
C GLY A 42 0.62 7.02 15.83
N ASP A 43 -0.23 7.97 15.47
CA ASP A 43 -0.29 8.62 14.17
C ASP A 43 1.08 9.17 13.73
N VAL A 44 1.44 8.91 12.47
CA VAL A 44 2.68 9.39 11.85
C VAL A 44 2.41 10.42 10.77
N HIS A 45 1.39 10.22 9.93
CA HIS A 45 0.99 11.15 8.89
C HIS A 45 2.16 11.66 8.04
N GLY A 46 2.96 10.75 7.47
CA GLY A 46 4.10 11.10 6.62
C GLY A 46 5.23 11.88 7.32
N ALA A 47 5.24 11.98 8.65
CA ALA A 47 6.30 12.61 9.46
C ALA A 47 7.51 11.66 9.62
N PHE A 48 8.18 11.36 8.50
CA PHE A 48 9.24 10.37 8.47
C PHE A 48 10.43 10.71 9.38
N ASP A 49 10.84 11.98 9.40
CA ASP A 49 12.03 12.39 10.16
C ASP A 49 11.77 12.27 11.67
N GLU A 50 10.57 12.63 12.11
CA GLU A 50 10.07 12.47 13.48
C GLU A 50 9.95 10.99 13.85
N LEU A 51 9.35 10.16 12.98
CA LEU A 51 9.23 8.72 13.21
C LEU A 51 10.61 8.09 13.37
N THR A 52 11.56 8.35 12.46
CA THR A 52 12.90 7.77 12.57
C THR A 52 13.65 8.28 13.79
N SER A 53 13.45 9.54 14.20
CA SER A 53 14.00 10.08 15.44
C SER A 53 13.46 9.34 16.67
N VAL A 54 12.14 9.10 16.74
CA VAL A 54 11.52 8.32 17.83
C VAL A 54 12.05 6.90 17.85
N LEU A 55 12.04 6.20 16.71
CA LEU A 55 12.50 4.81 16.59
C LEU A 55 13.97 4.64 17.00
N ARG A 56 14.85 5.57 16.63
CA ARG A 56 16.24 5.59 17.10
C ARG A 56 16.32 5.84 18.61
N GLY A 57 15.59 6.82 19.11
CA GLY A 57 15.57 7.18 20.53
C GLY A 57 15.15 6.04 21.45
N VAL A 58 14.24 5.17 20.99
CA VAL A 58 13.83 3.97 21.74
C VAL A 58 14.66 2.70 21.43
N GLY A 59 15.66 2.82 20.55
CA GLY A 59 16.59 1.74 20.18
C GLY A 59 16.01 0.67 19.24
N LEU A 60 14.96 1.00 18.48
CA LEU A 60 14.34 0.06 17.54
C LEU A 60 15.03 0.03 16.18
N ILE A 61 15.68 1.13 15.79
CA ILE A 61 16.51 1.21 14.59
C ILE A 61 17.85 1.88 14.85
N ASP A 62 18.84 1.57 14.01
CA ASP A 62 20.15 2.23 14.00
C ASP A 62 20.21 3.45 13.06
N ASP A 63 21.40 4.03 12.93
CA ASP A 63 21.64 5.20 12.06
C ASP A 63 21.42 4.88 10.57
N GLN A 64 21.53 3.60 10.19
CA GLN A 64 21.30 3.10 8.83
C GLN A 64 19.83 2.69 8.60
N LEU A 65 18.92 3.02 9.53
CA LEU A 65 17.49 2.67 9.49
C LEU A 65 17.24 1.15 9.45
N THR A 66 18.17 0.37 10.02
CA THR A 66 18.07 -1.09 10.13
C THR A 66 17.58 -1.46 11.53
N TRP A 67 16.83 -2.56 11.65
CA TRP A 67 16.28 -3.02 12.93
C TRP A 67 17.38 -3.33 13.95
N SER A 68 17.31 -2.68 15.11
CA SER A 68 18.18 -2.90 16.26
C SER A 68 17.41 -3.30 17.53
N GLY A 69 16.08 -3.43 17.43
CA GLY A 69 15.19 -3.67 18.58
C GLY A 69 15.22 -5.08 19.18
N GLY A 70 16.05 -6.00 18.67
CA GLY A 70 16.13 -7.39 19.14
C GLY A 70 14.77 -8.10 19.07
N SER A 71 14.35 -8.68 20.19
CA SER A 71 13.05 -9.37 20.35
C SER A 71 11.87 -8.43 20.66
N THR A 72 12.06 -7.11 20.59
CA THR A 72 10.98 -6.14 20.86
C THR A 72 9.86 -6.26 19.81
N HIS A 73 8.61 -6.07 20.25
CA HIS A 73 7.48 -5.89 19.35
C HIS A 73 7.17 -4.40 19.20
N LEU A 74 7.31 -3.85 18.00
CA LEU A 74 6.82 -2.52 17.62
C LEU A 74 5.38 -2.65 17.13
N VAL A 75 4.48 -1.80 17.61
CA VAL A 75 3.11 -1.67 17.12
C VAL A 75 2.91 -0.26 16.57
N MET A 76 2.67 -0.15 15.27
CA MET A 76 2.22 1.08 14.64
C MET A 76 0.69 1.08 14.64
N LEU A 77 0.08 2.08 15.28
CA LEU A 77 -1.37 2.16 15.50
C LEU A 77 -2.14 2.79 14.32
N GLY A 78 -1.62 2.74 13.10
CA GLY A 78 -2.28 3.31 11.92
C GLY A 78 -1.99 4.79 11.70
N ASP A 79 -2.64 5.37 10.70
CA ASP A 79 -2.46 6.76 10.26
C ASP A 79 -0.98 7.06 9.95
N LEU A 80 -0.40 6.19 9.12
CA LEU A 80 0.95 6.29 8.59
C LEU A 80 1.07 7.33 7.47
N VAL A 81 -0.01 7.44 6.69
CA VAL A 81 -0.10 8.23 5.46
C VAL A 81 -0.90 9.51 5.65
N ASP A 82 -0.95 10.32 4.58
CA ASP A 82 -1.65 11.61 4.48
C ASP A 82 -1.07 12.73 5.35
N ARG A 83 -1.51 13.97 5.06
CA ARG A 83 -1.13 15.25 5.70
C ARG A 83 0.33 15.65 5.57
N GLY A 84 1.26 14.77 5.91
CA GLY A 84 2.69 14.99 5.72
C GLY A 84 3.15 14.67 4.31
N PRO A 85 4.40 15.03 3.98
CA PRO A 85 4.90 14.88 2.62
C PRO A 85 5.56 13.52 2.36
N ARG A 86 5.85 12.70 3.38
CA ARG A 86 6.73 11.52 3.23
C ARG A 86 6.06 10.19 3.54
N SER A 87 4.78 10.04 3.18
CA SER A 87 4.02 8.81 3.44
C SER A 87 4.70 7.58 2.83
N ILE A 88 5.16 7.67 1.59
CA ILE A 88 5.84 6.55 0.92
C ILE A 88 7.12 6.12 1.64
N ASP A 89 7.90 7.07 2.17
CA ASP A 89 9.11 6.73 2.90
C ASP A 89 8.80 6.03 4.24
N VAL A 90 7.70 6.43 4.90
CA VAL A 90 7.19 5.74 6.11
C VAL A 90 6.81 4.30 5.77
N LEU A 91 6.06 4.08 4.68
CA LEU A 91 5.66 2.74 4.25
C LEU A 91 6.88 1.88 3.88
N GLU A 92 7.84 2.41 3.11
CA GLU A 92 9.07 1.68 2.75
C GLU A 92 9.89 1.29 3.97
N LEU A 93 10.01 2.18 4.97
CA LEU A 93 10.70 1.87 6.21
C LEU A 93 10.04 0.69 6.93
N LEU A 94 8.72 0.73 7.12
CA LEU A 94 8.01 -0.34 7.84
C LEU A 94 8.04 -1.67 7.07
N ILE A 95 7.87 -1.63 5.74
CA ILE A 95 8.02 -2.80 4.86
C ILE A 95 9.42 -3.42 5.04
N ALA A 96 10.47 -2.60 5.10
CA ALA A 96 11.84 -3.06 5.26
C ALA A 96 12.12 -3.62 6.66
N LEU A 97 11.56 -3.01 7.72
CA LEU A 97 11.81 -3.41 9.11
C LEU A 97 11.10 -4.70 9.50
N GLN A 98 9.89 -4.98 8.99
CA GLN A 98 9.14 -6.21 9.31
C GLN A 98 9.96 -7.51 9.21
N PRO A 99 10.60 -7.84 8.07
CA PRO A 99 11.39 -9.06 7.97
C PRO A 99 12.65 -9.03 8.84
N GLN A 100 13.25 -7.85 9.07
CA GLN A 100 14.44 -7.71 9.92
C GLN A 100 14.09 -7.98 11.39
N ALA A 101 13.00 -7.40 11.88
CA ALA A 101 12.48 -7.64 13.21
C ALA A 101 12.15 -9.12 13.40
N LYS A 102 11.45 -9.74 12.44
CA LYS A 102 11.14 -11.17 12.47
C LYS A 102 12.40 -12.03 12.57
N LYS A 103 13.45 -11.71 11.82
CA LYS A 103 14.73 -12.42 11.86
C LYS A 103 15.45 -12.28 13.19
N ALA A 104 15.31 -11.14 13.87
CA ALA A 104 15.90 -10.87 15.18
C ALA A 104 15.07 -11.42 16.36
N GLY A 105 13.96 -12.11 16.09
CA GLY A 105 13.04 -12.61 17.11
C GLY A 105 12.02 -11.58 17.61
N GLY A 106 12.01 -10.37 17.04
CA GLY A 106 11.01 -9.33 17.28
C GLY A 106 9.91 -9.31 16.23
N ARG A 107 9.11 -8.25 16.23
CA ARG A 107 8.04 -8.01 15.26
C ARG A 107 7.81 -6.52 15.04
N VAL A 108 7.39 -6.16 13.83
CA VAL A 108 6.74 -4.88 13.55
C VAL A 108 5.32 -5.22 13.15
N HIS A 109 4.36 -4.79 13.97
CA HIS A 109 2.93 -4.94 13.72
C HIS A 109 2.40 -3.62 13.20
N VAL A 110 1.72 -3.66 12.06
CA VAL A 110 1.02 -2.49 11.53
C VAL A 110 -0.47 -2.73 11.63
N VAL A 111 -1.14 -1.86 12.38
CA VAL A 111 -2.59 -1.77 12.43
C VAL A 111 -3.03 -0.71 11.43
N LEU A 112 -4.07 -0.99 10.65
CA LEU A 112 -4.67 -0.01 9.74
C LEU A 112 -5.42 1.06 10.51
N GLY A 113 -5.11 2.32 10.22
CA GLY A 113 -5.88 3.48 10.65
C GLY A 113 -6.98 3.84 9.65
N ASN A 114 -7.72 4.90 9.95
CA ASN A 114 -8.73 5.37 9.01
C ASN A 114 -8.10 6.01 7.77
N HIS A 115 -6.93 6.62 7.86
CA HIS A 115 -6.27 7.20 6.69
C HIS A 115 -5.81 6.14 5.68
N GLU A 116 -5.31 4.98 6.11
CA GLU A 116 -5.03 3.88 5.18
C GLU A 116 -6.31 3.38 4.50
N ALA A 117 -7.41 3.23 5.25
CA ALA A 117 -8.70 2.80 4.70
C ALA A 117 -9.25 3.84 3.70
N MET A 118 -9.16 5.13 4.02
CA MET A 118 -9.54 6.23 3.14
C MET A 118 -8.73 6.18 1.83
N LEU A 119 -7.41 6.06 1.93
CA LEU A 119 -6.53 6.03 0.77
C LEU A 119 -6.80 4.82 -0.14
N LEU A 120 -6.96 3.63 0.45
CA LEU A 120 -7.30 2.39 -0.28
C LEU A 120 -8.67 2.44 -0.96
N THR A 121 -9.58 3.27 -0.45
CA THR A 121 -10.94 3.45 -0.99
C THR A 121 -11.08 4.69 -1.88
N ARG A 122 -9.96 5.34 -2.22
CA ARG A 122 -9.87 6.55 -3.07
C ARG A 122 -10.50 7.79 -2.46
N ASP A 123 -10.51 7.88 -1.14
CA ASP A 123 -10.75 9.13 -0.45
C ASP A 123 -9.42 9.89 -0.26
N LEU A 124 -9.14 10.79 -1.20
CA LEU A 124 -7.86 11.49 -1.31
C LEU A 124 -7.84 12.86 -0.61
N ARG A 125 -8.87 13.18 0.19
CA ARG A 125 -9.08 14.52 0.77
C ARG A 125 -7.91 15.03 1.64
N TYR A 126 -7.11 14.13 2.18
CA TYR A 126 -5.98 14.45 3.06
C TYR A 126 -4.61 14.21 2.43
N VAL A 127 -4.56 13.74 1.18
CA VAL A 127 -3.32 13.61 0.42
C VAL A 127 -2.86 15.02 0.04
N THR A 128 -1.68 15.41 0.48
CA THR A 128 -1.11 16.70 0.09
C THR A 128 -0.36 16.58 -1.22
N GLU A 129 -0.26 17.67 -1.99
CA GLU A 129 0.51 17.66 -3.23
C GLU A 129 1.95 17.19 -3.00
N ALA A 130 2.56 17.60 -1.89
CA ALA A 130 3.93 17.24 -1.54
C ALA A 130 4.13 15.72 -1.40
N ASP A 131 3.08 14.97 -1.03
CA ASP A 131 3.13 13.52 -0.84
C ASP A 131 3.16 12.74 -2.17
N TYR A 132 2.88 13.39 -3.31
CA TYR A 132 3.01 12.74 -4.61
C TYR A 132 4.49 12.46 -4.95
N PRO A 133 4.88 11.19 -5.21
CA PRO A 133 6.30 10.78 -5.30
C PRO A 133 7.14 11.47 -6.39
N ALA A 134 6.50 12.06 -7.40
CA ALA A 134 7.22 12.80 -8.44
C ALA A 134 7.93 14.05 -7.90
N LEU A 135 7.52 14.57 -6.74
CA LEU A 135 8.19 15.70 -6.07
C LEU A 135 9.36 15.25 -5.18
N HIS A 136 9.38 14.01 -4.72
CA HIS A 136 10.38 13.50 -3.76
C HIS A 136 11.73 13.13 -4.42
N ARG A 137 11.72 12.68 -5.68
CA ARG A 137 12.96 12.30 -6.39
C ARG A 137 13.89 13.47 -6.77
N ARG A 138 13.51 14.74 -6.51
CA ARG A 138 14.35 15.90 -6.81
C ARG A 138 15.32 16.30 -5.68
N ARG A 139 15.28 15.69 -4.49
CA ARG A 139 16.11 16.12 -3.33
C ARG A 139 17.22 15.17 -2.86
N THR A 140 17.34 13.94 -3.36
CA THR A 140 18.40 13.03 -2.88
C THR A 140 19.48 12.77 -3.95
N ARG A 141 20.44 13.70 -4.06
CA ARG A 141 21.79 13.37 -4.54
C ARG A 141 22.56 12.74 -3.38
N GLY A 142 22.72 11.42 -3.40
CA GLY A 142 23.72 10.72 -2.60
C GLY A 142 23.21 9.50 -1.84
N GLY A 143 23.03 8.37 -2.54
CA GLY A 143 22.79 7.06 -1.92
C GLY A 143 22.10 6.07 -2.87
N SER A 144 22.72 4.93 -3.14
CA SER A 144 22.17 3.76 -3.85
C SER A 144 22.76 2.50 -3.19
N PRO A 145 22.17 1.29 -3.31
CA PRO A 145 21.32 0.82 -4.42
C PRO A 145 20.12 -0.09 -4.06
N GLY A 146 19.06 -0.05 -4.88
CA GLY A 146 18.06 -1.13 -4.93
C GLY A 146 16.83 -0.79 -5.76
N GLY A 147 16.70 -1.39 -6.95
CA GLY A 147 15.46 -1.38 -7.74
C GLY A 147 15.33 -0.22 -8.74
N MET A 148 15.91 -0.42 -9.91
CA MET A 148 15.90 0.49 -11.04
C MET A 148 14.54 0.47 -11.75
N GLU A 149 13.64 1.39 -11.43
CA GLU A 149 12.53 1.74 -12.32
C GLU A 149 12.87 3.08 -13.01
N ARG A 150 13.12 2.94 -14.31
CA ARG A 150 13.69 3.95 -15.19
C ARG A 150 12.81 5.18 -15.23
N ALA A 151 13.46 6.33 -15.10
CA ALA A 151 12.96 7.59 -15.58
C ALA A 151 12.62 7.45 -17.09
N GLN A 152 11.34 7.49 -17.42
CA GLN A 152 10.86 7.96 -18.72
C GLN A 152 9.94 9.13 -18.41
N GLY A 153 10.48 10.34 -18.53
CA GLY A 153 9.80 11.56 -18.14
C GLY A 153 10.77 12.72 -17.96
N THR A 154 11.75 12.88 -18.86
CA THR A 154 12.48 14.14 -19.03
C THR A 154 13.02 14.19 -20.45
N SER A 155 12.80 15.33 -21.13
CA SER A 155 12.92 15.61 -22.57
C SER A 155 11.61 15.32 -23.29
N VAL A 156 10.62 16.23 -23.31
CA VAL A 156 10.70 17.53 -23.99
C VAL A 156 9.95 18.59 -23.15
N LEU A 157 10.68 19.50 -22.50
CA LEU A 157 10.10 20.77 -22.06
C LEU A 157 10.42 21.79 -23.15
N SER A 158 9.73 21.69 -24.28
CA SER A 158 9.56 22.82 -25.18
C SER A 158 8.69 23.86 -24.47
N ARG A 159 9.04 25.12 -24.67
CA ARG A 159 8.54 26.29 -23.94
C ARG A 159 7.21 26.83 -24.50
N GLU A 160 6.39 25.95 -25.04
CA GLU A 160 5.09 26.17 -25.68
C GLU A 160 4.34 24.86 -25.36
N GLU A 161 3.26 24.77 -24.56
CA GLU A 161 1.99 25.47 -24.66
C GLU A 161 1.29 25.47 -23.29
N THR A 162 1.11 26.64 -22.67
CA THR A 162 0.25 26.78 -21.48
C THR A 162 -1.19 26.97 -21.91
N SER A 163 -1.82 25.91 -22.44
CA SER A 163 -3.25 25.96 -22.74
C SER A 163 -4.07 25.92 -21.44
N PRO A 164 -5.21 26.63 -21.35
CA PRO A 164 -6.10 26.55 -20.19
C PRO A 164 -6.54 25.12 -19.85
N ARG A 165 -6.64 24.24 -20.86
CA ARG A 165 -6.95 22.82 -20.68
C ARG A 165 -5.83 22.09 -19.94
N ARG A 166 -4.57 22.36 -20.28
CA ARG A 166 -3.42 21.74 -19.61
C ARG A 166 -3.29 22.22 -18.16
N ALA A 167 -3.48 23.52 -17.92
CA ALA A 167 -3.48 24.07 -16.57
C ALA A 167 -4.60 23.48 -15.70
N HIS A 168 -5.80 23.30 -16.26
CA HIS A 168 -6.90 22.64 -15.55
C HIS A 168 -6.60 21.16 -15.26
N PHE A 169 -6.03 20.44 -16.22
CA PHE A 169 -5.60 19.05 -16.02
C PHE A 169 -4.54 18.93 -14.92
N ASP A 170 -3.48 19.75 -14.96
CA ASP A 170 -2.40 19.69 -13.97
C ASP A 170 -2.89 20.10 -12.56
N ALA A 171 -3.94 20.94 -12.47
CA ALA A 171 -4.59 21.27 -11.20
C ALA A 171 -5.43 20.11 -10.62
N LEU A 172 -6.02 19.28 -11.48
CA LEU A 172 -6.74 18.07 -11.06
C LEU A 172 -5.79 16.89 -10.79
N TYR A 173 -4.70 16.80 -11.56
CA TYR A 173 -3.76 15.69 -11.55
C TYR A 173 -2.33 16.22 -11.41
N PRO A 174 -1.93 16.62 -10.19
CA PRO A 174 -0.59 17.13 -9.95
C PRO A 174 0.47 16.07 -10.32
N PRO A 175 1.72 16.49 -10.62
CA PRO A 175 2.79 15.57 -10.97
C PRO A 175 2.94 14.43 -9.95
N GLY A 176 2.88 13.19 -10.44
CA GLY A 176 2.99 12.00 -9.60
C GLY A 176 1.66 11.43 -9.11
N PHE A 177 0.53 12.11 -9.35
CA PHE A 177 -0.82 11.65 -8.98
C PHE A 177 -1.09 10.20 -9.41
N PHE A 178 -1.01 9.90 -10.70
CA PHE A 178 -1.28 8.55 -11.21
C PHE A 178 -0.24 7.51 -10.75
N GLY A 179 1.01 7.94 -10.53
CA GLY A 179 2.05 7.07 -9.97
C GLY A 179 1.72 6.65 -8.53
N HIS A 180 1.26 7.61 -7.73
CA HIS A 180 0.79 7.38 -6.36
C HIS A 180 -0.41 6.42 -6.34
N LEU A 181 -1.43 6.67 -7.19
CA LEU A 181 -2.60 5.79 -7.26
C LEU A 181 -2.26 4.37 -7.68
N ARG A 182 -1.30 4.18 -8.60
CA ARG A 182 -0.81 2.86 -8.99
C ARG A 182 0.00 2.17 -7.89
N ALA A 183 0.83 2.92 -7.16
CA ALA A 183 1.63 2.35 -6.09
C ALA A 183 0.75 1.88 -4.91
N LEU A 184 -0.37 2.57 -4.68
CA LEU A 184 -1.37 2.29 -3.65
C LEU A 184 -2.59 1.51 -4.14
N SER A 185 -2.58 1.02 -5.38
CA SER A 185 -3.65 0.15 -5.88
C SER A 185 -3.63 -1.20 -5.16
N ALA A 186 -4.71 -1.96 -5.27
CA ALA A 186 -4.83 -3.29 -4.68
C ALA A 186 -3.72 -4.26 -5.14
N GLU A 187 -3.19 -4.03 -6.34
CA GLU A 187 -2.08 -4.77 -6.94
C GLU A 187 -0.73 -4.04 -6.79
N GLY A 188 -0.76 -2.76 -6.39
CA GLY A 188 0.40 -1.91 -6.19
C GLY A 188 1.22 -2.35 -4.98
N ARG A 189 2.52 -2.03 -4.98
CA ARG A 189 3.46 -2.43 -3.91
C ARG A 189 2.95 -2.06 -2.51
N TYR A 190 2.49 -0.82 -2.34
CA TYR A 190 2.05 -0.31 -1.04
C TYR A 190 0.60 -0.69 -0.75
N GLY A 191 -0.29 -0.60 -1.73
CA GLY A 191 -1.70 -0.93 -1.52
C GLY A 191 -1.90 -2.41 -1.21
N SER A 192 -1.23 -3.31 -1.94
CA SER A 192 -1.26 -4.75 -1.63
C SER A 192 -0.69 -5.06 -0.24
N TRP A 193 0.39 -4.39 0.16
CA TRP A 193 0.95 -4.53 1.50
C TRP A 193 0.00 -4.00 2.58
N LEU A 194 -0.63 -2.83 2.39
CA LEU A 194 -1.62 -2.27 3.31
C LEU A 194 -2.83 -3.21 3.45
N LEU A 195 -3.33 -3.77 2.35
CA LEU A 195 -4.44 -4.74 2.35
C LEU A 195 -4.11 -6.07 3.04
N ASP A 196 -2.83 -6.35 3.31
CA ASP A 196 -2.40 -7.50 4.10
C ASP A 196 -2.32 -7.16 5.61
N GLN A 197 -2.41 -5.89 6.01
CA GLN A 197 -2.31 -5.46 7.41
C GLN A 197 -3.62 -5.69 8.17
N ARG A 198 -3.49 -5.77 9.50
CA ARG A 198 -4.61 -6.06 10.42
C ARG A 198 -5.28 -4.77 10.87
N ILE A 199 -6.50 -4.86 11.36
CA ILE A 199 -7.16 -3.76 12.08
C ILE A 199 -7.01 -3.90 13.61
N ALA A 200 -6.57 -5.06 14.08
CA ALA A 200 -6.34 -5.33 15.50
C ALA A 200 -5.25 -6.37 15.72
N VAL A 201 -4.42 -6.16 16.74
CA VAL A 201 -3.47 -7.15 17.25
C VAL A 201 -3.58 -7.25 18.77
N VAL A 202 -3.50 -8.46 19.30
CA VAL A 202 -3.46 -8.72 20.75
C VAL A 202 -2.06 -9.19 21.12
N ILE A 203 -1.45 -8.48 22.07
CA ILE A 203 -0.17 -8.87 22.66
C ILE A 203 -0.38 -9.03 24.15
N ASP A 204 -0.19 -10.24 24.65
CA ASP A 204 -0.52 -10.66 26.01
C ASP A 204 -2.00 -10.36 26.33
N GLU A 205 -2.26 -9.42 27.25
CA GLU A 205 -3.61 -9.01 27.66
C GLU A 205 -4.06 -7.69 27.00
N THR A 206 -3.24 -7.11 26.13
CA THR A 206 -3.49 -5.79 25.52
C THR A 206 -3.95 -5.91 24.08
N LEU A 207 -5.09 -5.32 23.77
CA LEU A 207 -5.57 -5.12 22.40
C LEU A 207 -5.06 -3.77 21.87
N PHE A 208 -4.47 -3.80 20.69
CA PHE A 208 -4.06 -2.61 19.93
C PHE A 208 -4.95 -2.45 18.70
N ILE A 209 -5.55 -1.27 18.58
CA ILE A 209 -6.42 -0.82 17.49
C ILE A 209 -6.25 0.70 17.34
N HIS A 210 -6.44 1.25 16.14
CA HIS A 210 -6.22 2.67 15.86
C HIS A 210 -7.12 3.60 16.69
N GLY A 211 -8.43 3.64 16.43
CA GLY A 211 -9.35 4.55 17.12
C GLY A 211 -9.96 3.97 18.40
N GLY A 212 -10.29 2.68 18.40
CA GLY A 212 -10.96 1.99 19.51
C GLY A 212 -12.03 1.01 19.06
N LEU A 213 -12.49 0.15 19.97
CA LEU A 213 -13.61 -0.76 19.72
C LEU A 213 -14.93 -0.15 20.19
N SER A 214 -15.88 -0.06 19.27
CA SER A 214 -17.29 0.17 19.63
C SER A 214 -17.83 -0.98 20.48
N PRO A 215 -18.71 -0.74 21.47
CA PRO A 215 -19.33 -1.80 22.27
C PRO A 215 -19.96 -2.93 21.45
N VAL A 216 -20.51 -2.61 20.28
CA VAL A 216 -21.14 -3.57 19.35
C VAL A 216 -20.14 -4.60 18.80
N LEU A 217 -18.85 -4.27 18.78
CA LEU A 217 -17.79 -5.13 18.27
C LEU A 217 -17.07 -5.92 19.37
N LEU A 218 -17.39 -5.70 20.65
CA LEU A 218 -16.76 -6.42 21.77
C LEU A 218 -17.05 -7.93 21.75
N GLU A 219 -18.17 -8.33 21.17
CA GLU A 219 -18.55 -9.74 21.03
C GLU A 219 -17.95 -10.41 19.79
N VAL A 220 -17.28 -9.64 18.91
CA VAL A 220 -16.66 -10.17 17.70
C VAL A 220 -15.18 -10.47 17.99
N PRO A 221 -14.75 -11.73 17.90
CA PRO A 221 -13.34 -12.08 18.06
C PRO A 221 -12.42 -11.31 17.07
N PRO A 222 -11.22 -10.88 17.50
CA PRO A 222 -10.32 -10.09 16.65
C PRO A 222 -9.88 -10.76 15.35
N ASP A 223 -9.82 -12.09 15.29
CA ASP A 223 -9.57 -12.83 14.04
C ASP A 223 -10.67 -12.57 13.01
N ARG A 224 -11.94 -12.68 13.41
CA ARG A 224 -13.08 -12.38 12.52
C ARG A 224 -13.14 -10.91 12.14
N LEU A 225 -12.81 -10.01 13.05
CA LEU A 225 -12.70 -8.58 12.75
C LEU A 225 -11.64 -8.34 11.66
N ASN A 226 -10.44 -8.90 11.84
CA ASN A 226 -9.35 -8.79 10.88
C ASN A 226 -9.71 -9.40 9.52
N GLU A 227 -10.22 -10.62 9.49
CA GLU A 227 -10.57 -11.31 8.25
C GLU A 227 -11.64 -10.56 7.48
N ARG A 228 -12.68 -10.08 8.17
CA ARG A 228 -13.76 -9.31 7.55
C ARG A 228 -13.25 -7.98 6.99
N ALA A 229 -12.51 -7.20 7.79
CA ALA A 229 -12.00 -5.90 7.36
C ALA A 229 -11.05 -6.04 6.16
N GLN A 230 -10.12 -7.00 6.20
CA GLN A 230 -9.20 -7.26 5.10
C GLN A 230 -9.94 -7.69 3.82
N SER A 231 -10.92 -8.59 3.95
CA SER A 231 -11.71 -9.06 2.82
C SER A 231 -12.53 -7.93 2.20
N GLU A 232 -13.26 -7.16 3.01
CA GLU A 232 -14.14 -6.09 2.54
C GLU A 232 -13.33 -4.93 1.90
N LEU A 233 -12.22 -4.52 2.51
CA LEU A 233 -11.34 -3.48 1.95
C LEU A 233 -10.73 -3.94 0.62
N ARG A 234 -10.25 -5.18 0.53
CA ARG A 234 -9.66 -5.71 -0.70
C ARG A 234 -10.68 -5.82 -1.81
N ASP A 235 -11.89 -6.31 -1.50
CA ASP A 235 -12.97 -6.40 -2.46
C ASP A 235 -13.40 -5.02 -2.94
N PHE A 236 -13.54 -4.05 -2.03
CA PHE A 236 -13.87 -2.68 -2.38
C PHE A 236 -12.83 -2.07 -3.31
N ALA A 237 -11.55 -2.07 -2.92
CA ALA A 237 -10.45 -1.51 -3.70
C ALA A 237 -10.37 -2.15 -5.09
N SER A 238 -10.42 -3.48 -5.16
CA SER A 238 -10.37 -4.22 -6.42
C SER A 238 -11.56 -3.93 -7.34
N ARG A 239 -12.77 -3.78 -6.79
CA ARG A 239 -13.98 -3.48 -7.56
C ARG A 239 -13.97 -2.03 -8.06
N ARG A 240 -13.59 -1.09 -7.21
CA ARG A 240 -13.41 0.31 -7.57
C ARG A 240 -12.44 0.44 -8.73
N GLU A 241 -11.28 -0.19 -8.66
CA GLU A 241 -10.28 -0.13 -9.74
C GLU A 241 -10.76 -0.73 -11.07
N ARG A 242 -11.67 -1.72 -11.02
CA ARG A 242 -12.32 -2.23 -12.25
C ARG A 242 -13.28 -1.20 -12.84
N LEU A 243 -14.03 -0.48 -12.01
CA LEU A 243 -14.92 0.59 -12.45
C LEU A 243 -14.13 1.77 -13.04
N GLU A 244 -12.99 2.11 -12.44
CA GLU A 244 -12.07 3.13 -12.95
C GLU A 244 -11.50 2.72 -14.32
N ARG A 245 -10.99 1.48 -14.46
CA ARG A 245 -10.49 0.97 -15.75
C ARG A 245 -11.56 0.86 -16.83
N ALA A 246 -12.80 0.63 -16.45
CA ALA A 246 -13.93 0.60 -17.37
C ALA A 246 -14.46 2.01 -17.72
N GLY A 247 -13.87 3.08 -17.19
CA GLY A 247 -14.32 4.45 -17.41
C GLY A 247 -15.70 4.75 -16.83
N VAL A 248 -16.14 3.98 -15.82
CA VAL A 248 -17.44 4.19 -15.15
C VAL A 248 -17.35 5.31 -14.12
N ILE A 249 -16.21 5.40 -13.42
CA ILE A 249 -15.91 6.45 -12.45
C ILE A 249 -14.49 6.97 -12.72
N ALA A 250 -14.27 8.27 -12.49
CA ALA A 250 -12.93 8.84 -12.56
C ALA A 250 -12.14 8.53 -11.27
N PRO A 251 -10.80 8.44 -11.31
CA PRO A 251 -9.97 8.14 -10.13
C PRO A 251 -10.21 9.08 -8.93
N GLU A 252 -10.46 10.36 -9.20
CA GLU A 252 -10.73 11.43 -8.25
C GLU A 252 -12.19 11.45 -7.75
N THR A 253 -13.08 10.60 -8.28
CA THR A 253 -14.49 10.54 -7.85
C THR A 253 -14.55 10.28 -6.35
N PRO A 254 -15.07 11.21 -5.52
CA PRO A 254 -15.03 11.06 -4.07
C PRO A 254 -15.71 9.78 -3.61
N PHE A 255 -15.14 9.15 -2.57
CA PHE A 255 -15.72 7.93 -1.99
C PHE A 255 -17.21 8.10 -1.65
N ALA A 256 -17.58 9.22 -1.01
CA ALA A 256 -18.95 9.52 -0.60
C ALA A 256 -19.94 9.72 -1.78
N GLU A 257 -19.44 10.12 -2.95
CA GLU A 257 -20.26 10.42 -4.13
C GLU A 257 -20.32 9.24 -5.11
N ALA A 258 -19.36 8.32 -5.04
CA ALA A 258 -19.22 7.21 -5.96
C ALA A 258 -20.50 6.36 -6.04
N HIS A 259 -21.17 6.11 -4.91
CA HIS A 259 -22.40 5.32 -4.90
C HIS A 259 -23.54 6.01 -5.65
N ALA A 260 -23.83 7.27 -5.33
CA ALA A 260 -24.89 8.03 -5.99
C ALA A 260 -24.64 8.19 -7.49
N LEU A 261 -23.38 8.41 -7.90
CA LEU A 261 -23.00 8.47 -9.30
C LEU A 261 -23.21 7.14 -10.03
N LEU A 262 -22.89 6.02 -9.39
CA LEU A 262 -23.14 4.69 -9.94
C LEU A 262 -24.64 4.40 -10.05
N GLU A 263 -25.43 4.71 -9.02
CA GLU A 263 -26.89 4.55 -9.05
C GLU A 263 -27.52 5.37 -10.19
N ASP A 264 -27.15 6.64 -10.35
CA ASP A 264 -27.65 7.50 -11.43
C ASP A 264 -27.31 6.91 -12.82
N ARG A 265 -26.08 6.45 -13.02
CA ARG A 265 -25.66 5.83 -14.30
C ARG A 265 -26.40 4.52 -14.59
N LEU A 266 -26.60 3.68 -13.57
CA LEU A 266 -27.36 2.43 -13.66
C LEU A 266 -28.84 2.69 -14.01
N LEU A 267 -29.47 3.64 -13.31
CA LEU A 267 -30.90 3.96 -13.45
C LEU A 267 -31.22 4.69 -14.76
N LEU A 268 -30.32 5.55 -15.24
CA LEU A 268 -30.52 6.29 -16.48
C LEU A 268 -30.20 5.47 -17.74
N GLY A 269 -29.78 4.21 -17.60
CA GLY A 269 -29.33 3.39 -18.73
C GLY A 269 -28.12 3.98 -19.46
N LYS A 270 -27.44 4.96 -18.83
CA LYS A 270 -26.24 5.65 -19.33
C LYS A 270 -25.02 4.79 -19.02
N TRP A 271 -25.01 3.58 -19.56
CA TRP A 271 -23.88 2.63 -19.54
C TRP A 271 -22.84 2.95 -20.62
N ASN A 272 -22.94 4.09 -21.28
CA ASN A 272 -21.83 4.57 -22.07
C ASN A 272 -20.70 4.83 -21.07
N ALA A 273 -19.58 4.11 -21.23
CA ALA A 273 -18.30 4.49 -20.62
C ALA A 273 -18.15 6.01 -20.80
N ILE A 274 -17.48 6.70 -19.86
CA ILE A 274 -17.02 8.07 -20.14
C ILE A 274 -16.46 8.03 -21.57
N GLN A 275 -17.12 8.72 -22.51
CA GLN A 275 -16.58 8.78 -23.85
C GLN A 275 -15.25 9.47 -23.68
N HIS A 276 -14.18 8.79 -24.10
CA HIS A 276 -12.81 9.23 -23.92
C HIS A 276 -12.49 10.60 -24.52
N GLU A 277 -13.46 11.21 -25.19
CA GLU A 277 -13.45 12.58 -25.72
C GLU A 277 -13.58 13.66 -24.64
N ASP A 278 -14.10 13.34 -23.44
CA ASP A 278 -14.26 14.30 -22.33
C ASP A 278 -13.11 14.28 -21.30
N LEU A 279 -12.18 13.33 -21.42
CA LEU A 279 -10.92 13.32 -20.66
C LEU A 279 -9.80 13.71 -21.63
N PRO A 280 -9.00 14.77 -21.37
CA PRO A 280 -7.97 15.18 -22.30
C PRO A 280 -6.88 14.08 -22.38
N CYS A 281 -6.91 13.22 -23.41
CA CYS A 281 -5.73 12.45 -23.80
C CYS A 281 -4.69 13.48 -24.27
N PRO A 282 -3.48 13.53 -23.68
CA PRO A 282 -2.41 14.36 -24.22
C PRO A 282 -2.09 13.86 -25.63
N GLU A 283 -2.06 14.75 -26.62
CA GLU A 283 -1.76 14.40 -28.03
C GLU A 283 -0.35 13.80 -28.23
N ASP A 284 0.46 13.71 -27.17
CA ASP A 284 1.87 13.28 -27.19
C ASP A 284 2.18 12.02 -26.36
N VAL A 285 1.21 11.14 -26.09
CA VAL A 285 1.53 9.81 -25.54
C VAL A 285 2.04 8.90 -26.65
N THR A 286 3.35 8.92 -26.89
CA THR A 286 4.01 7.97 -27.79
C THR A 286 3.88 6.53 -27.25
N HIS A 287 2.99 5.76 -27.85
CA HIS A 287 3.02 4.30 -28.09
C HIS A 287 3.19 3.29 -26.94
N THR A 288 3.05 3.64 -25.65
CA THR A 288 3.12 2.61 -24.57
C THR A 288 1.97 2.61 -23.57
N LEU A 289 0.97 3.46 -23.74
CA LEU A 289 -0.29 3.39 -23.01
C LEU A 289 -1.40 3.58 -24.04
N GLU A 290 -2.11 2.51 -24.38
CA GLU A 290 -3.31 2.61 -25.22
C GLU A 290 -4.29 3.58 -24.53
N CYS A 291 -4.62 4.70 -25.17
CA CYS A 291 -5.77 5.51 -24.78
C CYS A 291 -6.98 4.57 -24.86
N PRO A 292 -7.88 4.53 -23.86
CA PRO A 292 -9.01 3.63 -23.95
C PRO A 292 -9.92 4.10 -25.10
N GLY A 293 -10.03 3.25 -26.13
CA GLY A 293 -10.60 3.61 -27.43
C GLY A 293 -9.84 2.99 -28.62
N ASP A 294 -8.58 2.57 -28.44
CA ASP A 294 -7.84 1.80 -29.45
C ASP A 294 -8.24 0.31 -29.42
N ARG A 295 -9.48 0.02 -29.83
CA ARG A 295 -9.90 -1.28 -30.36
C ARG A 295 -10.97 -1.12 -31.43
#